data_AF-A0A1D3TJZ5-F1
#
_entry.id   AF-A0A1D3TJZ5-F1
#
_cell.length_a   1.000
_cell.length_b   1.000
_cell.length_c   1.000
_cell.angle_alpha   90.00
_cell.angle_beta   90.00
_cell.angle_gamma   90.00
#
_symmetry.space_group_name_H-M   'P 1'
#
loop_
_entity.id
_entity.type
_entity.pdbx_description
1 polymer ?
#
loop_
_entity_poly.entity_id
_entity_poly.type
_entity_poly.pdbx_seq_one_letter_code
_entity_poly.pdbx_strand_id
1 'polypeptide(L)'
;MENEKKQNPKQNSVDENEFPNSKVLLVSVKRTRRFLERTARELLAGGTRYIILSGLGDALPLCVQLQSSLQSKNAAVVVKIETSYSYFNSNYSYTPGLKIYMEKHPDFKGSRISPGYVSFHEKTEDFTPIYDESPNEYMCAVNAGDNNLYVGGEGINGAFAELLSSHGQEVDRYESLFKELLNKAVKENSEKPEEEVKSVLYDNVDKKYGDVKLALCRIRNSLKKGNDYTTGSVFIVTFKKNYPHKKEKNMGMVYVVGPKGKNFNTVEDFLEAVHDTAENLMTALCDYNGLVKREEIKHVRMNTCRICLFSGSLYKHPNASKLDVAKSILNGLAVGYRHGPSPRLNFTYDENVFKDAWVETTGLQVFNHNDKE
;
A
#
# COMPACT_ATOMS: atom_id res chain seq x y z
N MET A 1 -19.50 46.94 -31.48
CA MET A 1 -19.17 46.58 -30.09
C MET A 1 -18.74 45.12 -30.11
N GLU A 2 -17.42 44.90 -30.09
CA GLU A 2 -16.82 43.57 -30.17
C GLU A 2 -17.21 42.74 -28.95
N ASN A 3 -17.68 41.52 -29.20
CA ASN A 3 -17.87 40.49 -28.19
C ASN A 3 -16.48 40.03 -27.73
N GLU A 4 -15.96 40.65 -26.68
CA GLU A 4 -14.86 40.08 -25.91
C GLU A 4 -15.31 38.71 -25.37
N LYS A 5 -14.82 37.65 -25.99
CA LYS A 5 -14.81 36.31 -25.41
C LYS A 5 -14.01 36.41 -24.10
N LYS A 6 -14.68 36.65 -22.99
CA LYS A 6 -14.12 36.43 -21.65
C LYS A 6 -13.69 34.98 -21.57
N GLN A 7 -12.40 34.74 -21.77
CA GLN A 7 -11.77 33.47 -21.45
C GLN A 7 -12.01 33.24 -19.95
N ASN A 8 -12.75 32.20 -19.60
CA ASN A 8 -12.85 31.77 -18.21
C ASN A 8 -11.42 31.50 -17.73
N PRO A 9 -10.86 32.27 -16.77
CA PRO A 9 -9.60 31.88 -16.15
C PRO A 9 -9.78 30.48 -15.59
N LYS A 10 -8.79 29.60 -15.76
CA LYS A 10 -8.81 28.21 -15.31
C LYS A 10 -9.39 28.17 -13.88
N GLN A 11 -10.66 27.80 -13.72
CA GLN A 11 -11.40 27.94 -12.44
C GLN A 11 -10.80 27.13 -11.29
N ASN A 12 -9.83 26.25 -11.59
CA ASN A 12 -9.13 25.39 -10.66
C ASN A 12 -7.61 25.67 -10.58
N SER A 13 -7.09 26.77 -11.13
CA SER A 13 -5.70 27.14 -10.89
C SER A 13 -5.55 27.58 -9.43
N VAL A 14 -4.74 26.85 -8.68
CA VAL A 14 -4.29 27.23 -7.34
C VAL A 14 -2.98 27.98 -7.52
N ASP A 15 -2.78 29.07 -6.80
CA ASP A 15 -1.47 29.71 -6.76
C ASP A 15 -0.51 28.82 -5.97
N GLU A 16 0.40 28.15 -6.68
CA GLU A 16 1.39 27.25 -6.08
C GLU A 16 2.41 28.01 -5.20
N ASN A 17 2.55 29.33 -5.38
CA ASN A 17 3.40 30.15 -4.51
C ASN A 17 2.72 30.43 -3.16
N GLU A 18 1.40 30.64 -3.16
CA GLU A 18 0.62 30.89 -1.94
C GLU A 18 0.31 29.57 -1.18
N PHE A 19 0.02 28.48 -1.92
CA PHE A 19 -0.35 27.18 -1.34
C PHE A 19 0.47 26.04 -1.94
N PRO A 20 1.76 25.90 -1.55
CA PRO A 20 2.64 24.86 -2.05
C PRO A 20 2.18 23.47 -1.63
N ASN A 21 2.34 22.47 -2.51
CA ASN A 21 1.91 21.09 -2.26
C ASN A 21 0.43 21.01 -1.83
N SER A 22 -0.41 21.72 -2.58
CA SER A 22 -1.86 21.73 -2.39
C SER A 22 -2.55 20.66 -3.25
N LYS A 23 -3.70 20.16 -2.77
CA LYS A 23 -4.60 19.29 -3.54
C LYS A 23 -6.02 19.83 -3.47
N VAL A 24 -6.67 19.91 -4.62
CA VAL A 24 -8.08 20.30 -4.71
C VAL A 24 -8.96 19.05 -4.57
N LEU A 25 -9.83 19.05 -3.57
CA LEU A 25 -10.89 18.06 -3.40
C LEU A 25 -12.21 18.64 -3.93
N LEU A 26 -12.64 18.13 -5.09
CA LEU A 26 -13.93 18.50 -5.67
C LEU A 26 -15.06 17.85 -4.88
N VAL A 27 -15.85 18.68 -4.21
CA VAL A 27 -16.99 18.28 -3.39
C VAL A 27 -18.23 18.23 -4.27
N SER A 28 -18.90 17.07 -4.26
CA SER A 28 -20.14 16.83 -4.99
C SER A 28 -21.09 16.04 -4.12
N VAL A 29 -22.38 16.37 -4.20
CA VAL A 29 -23.47 15.65 -3.53
C VAL A 29 -23.59 14.18 -3.95
N LYS A 30 -22.95 13.78 -5.06
CA LYS A 30 -22.85 12.37 -5.51
C LYS A 30 -21.94 11.50 -4.63
N ARG A 31 -21.17 12.10 -3.73
CA ARG A 31 -20.27 11.40 -2.81
C ARG A 31 -20.71 11.64 -1.37
N THR A 32 -20.64 10.61 -0.55
CA THR A 32 -20.99 10.73 0.87
C THR A 32 -19.97 11.59 1.60
N ARG A 33 -20.41 12.29 2.65
CA ARG A 33 -19.53 13.05 3.54
C ARG A 33 -18.38 12.18 4.07
N ARG A 34 -18.69 10.95 4.49
CA ARG A 34 -17.69 9.99 5.01
C ARG A 34 -16.61 9.66 3.99
N PHE A 35 -16.98 9.52 2.72
CA PHE A 35 -16.01 9.30 1.64
C PHE A 35 -15.08 10.51 1.48
N LEU A 36 -15.64 11.72 1.37
CA LEU A 36 -14.85 12.94 1.17
C LEU A 36 -13.93 13.24 2.35
N GLU A 37 -14.42 13.06 3.57
CA GLU A 37 -13.63 13.23 4.79
C GLU A 37 -12.47 12.24 4.86
N ARG A 38 -12.74 10.96 4.54
CA ARG A 38 -11.68 9.94 4.47
C ARG A 38 -10.63 10.33 3.43
N THR A 39 -11.04 10.67 2.21
CA THR A 39 -10.11 11.08 1.14
C THR A 39 -9.30 12.31 1.55
N ALA A 40 -9.91 13.31 2.19
CA ALA A 40 -9.19 14.47 2.69
C ALA A 40 -8.10 14.09 3.69
N ARG A 41 -8.42 13.24 4.67
CA ARG A 41 -7.47 12.76 5.68
C ARG A 41 -6.36 11.90 5.08
N GLU A 42 -6.67 11.05 4.11
CA GLU A 42 -5.68 10.24 3.39
C GLU A 42 -4.69 11.13 2.61
N LEU A 43 -5.16 12.20 1.97
CA LEU A 43 -4.31 13.16 1.28
C LEU A 43 -3.37 13.90 2.26
N LEU A 44 -3.89 14.39 3.38
CA LEU A 44 -3.13 15.08 4.44
C LEU A 44 -2.11 14.14 5.11
N ALA A 45 -2.49 12.89 5.38
CA ALA A 45 -1.58 11.87 5.88
C ALA A 45 -0.49 11.54 4.85
N GLY A 46 -0.84 11.59 3.57
CA GLY A 46 0.04 11.40 2.43
C GLY A 46 1.00 12.54 2.10
N GLY A 47 1.20 13.48 3.02
CA GLY A 47 2.13 14.60 2.87
C GLY A 47 1.52 15.84 2.19
N THR A 48 0.23 15.85 1.83
CA THR A 48 -0.40 17.09 1.31
C THR A 48 -0.40 18.15 2.41
N ARG A 49 0.14 19.33 2.13
CA ARG A 49 0.18 20.43 3.11
C ARG A 49 -1.12 21.21 3.15
N TYR A 50 -1.68 21.54 1.99
CA TYR A 50 -2.95 22.26 1.88
C TYR A 50 -3.99 21.44 1.13
N ILE A 51 -5.18 21.29 1.71
CA ILE A 51 -6.34 20.75 1.01
C ILE A 51 -7.33 21.86 0.70
N ILE A 52 -7.81 21.91 -0.54
CA ILE A 52 -8.74 22.93 -1.01
C ILE A 52 -10.07 22.26 -1.30
N LEU A 53 -11.05 22.49 -0.43
CA LEU A 53 -12.40 21.99 -0.61
C LEU A 53 -13.12 22.89 -1.61
N SER A 54 -13.45 22.38 -2.79
CA SER A 54 -14.08 23.16 -3.86
C SER A 54 -15.45 22.58 -4.19
N GLY A 55 -16.50 23.39 -4.02
CA GLY A 55 -17.88 23.01 -4.31
C GLY A 55 -18.62 24.10 -5.09
N LEU A 56 -19.64 23.69 -5.85
CA LEU A 56 -20.51 24.57 -6.63
C LEU A 56 -21.97 24.29 -6.29
N GLY A 57 -22.82 25.32 -6.33
CA GLY A 57 -24.27 25.21 -6.16
C GLY A 57 -24.70 24.49 -4.88
N ASP A 58 -25.35 23.35 -5.06
CA ASP A 58 -25.90 22.52 -3.98
C ASP A 58 -24.84 21.79 -3.15
N ALA A 59 -23.58 21.75 -3.59
CA ALA A 59 -22.48 21.13 -2.86
C ALA A 59 -21.89 22.04 -1.76
N LEU A 60 -22.24 23.33 -1.73
CA LEU A 60 -21.71 24.31 -0.77
C LEU A 60 -21.90 23.90 0.70
N PRO A 61 -23.11 23.49 1.15
CA PRO A 61 -23.30 23.03 2.53
C PRO A 61 -22.40 21.83 2.88
N LEU A 62 -22.15 20.93 1.93
CA LEU A 62 -21.28 19.78 2.13
C LEU A 62 -19.80 20.20 2.30
N CYS A 63 -19.34 21.23 1.59
CA CYS A 63 -18.00 21.82 1.82
C CYS A 63 -17.85 22.33 3.25
N VAL A 64 -18.85 23.08 3.75
CA VAL A 64 -18.82 23.65 5.12
C VAL A 64 -18.87 22.54 6.18
N GLN A 65 -19.72 21.52 5.97
CA GLN A 65 -19.76 20.36 6.87
C GLN A 65 -18.44 19.59 6.88
N LEU A 66 -17.81 19.44 5.71
CA LEU A 66 -16.52 18.77 5.58
C LEU A 66 -15.40 19.56 6.27
N GLN A 67 -15.37 20.89 6.10
CA GLN A 67 -14.48 21.80 6.84
C GLN A 67 -14.63 21.59 8.34
N SER A 68 -15.86 21.68 8.87
CA SER A 68 -16.14 21.53 10.29
C SER A 68 -15.69 20.16 10.83
N SER A 69 -15.90 19.09 10.06
CA SER A 69 -15.44 17.74 10.43
C SER A 69 -13.91 17.64 10.49
N LEU A 70 -13.20 18.24 9.52
CA LEU A 70 -11.73 18.23 9.50
C LEU A 70 -11.12 19.05 10.63
N GLN A 71 -11.72 20.20 10.98
CA GLN A 71 -11.26 21.00 12.13
C GLN A 71 -11.51 20.32 13.46
N SER A 72 -12.73 19.79 13.68
CA SER A 72 -13.08 19.11 14.95
C SER A 72 -12.24 17.86 15.24
N LYS A 73 -11.62 17.27 14.22
CA LYS A 73 -10.72 16.11 14.33
C LYS A 73 -9.24 16.49 14.33
N ASN A 74 -8.92 17.78 14.46
CA ASN A 74 -7.57 18.32 14.35
C ASN A 74 -6.83 17.80 13.11
N ALA A 75 -7.53 17.65 11.98
CA ALA A 75 -6.92 17.20 10.73
C ALA A 75 -6.33 18.36 9.94
N ALA A 76 -7.06 19.48 9.90
CA ALA A 76 -6.64 20.68 9.19
C ALA A 76 -7.28 21.93 9.80
N VAL A 77 -6.62 23.08 9.61
CA VAL A 77 -7.07 24.41 10.02
C VAL A 77 -7.39 25.25 8.80
N VAL A 78 -8.46 26.05 8.86
CA VAL A 78 -8.82 26.94 7.73
C VAL A 78 -7.85 28.12 7.70
N VAL A 79 -7.31 28.39 6.51
CA VAL A 79 -6.40 29.52 6.27
C VAL A 79 -6.98 30.57 5.32
N LYS A 80 -7.90 30.17 4.43
CA LYS A 80 -8.56 31.08 3.48
C LYS A 80 -9.91 30.52 3.04
N ILE A 81 -10.88 31.40 2.83
CA ILE A 81 -12.18 31.07 2.23
C ILE A 81 -12.43 32.02 1.08
N GLU A 82 -12.76 31.48 -0.09
CA GLU A 82 -13.11 32.25 -1.27
C GLU A 82 -14.49 31.83 -1.77
N THR A 83 -15.33 32.81 -2.09
CA THR A 83 -16.60 32.60 -2.78
C THR A 83 -16.52 33.19 -4.18
N SER A 84 -17.13 32.52 -5.16
CA SER A 84 -17.14 32.99 -6.55
C SER A 84 -18.50 32.75 -7.20
N TYR A 85 -18.73 33.38 -8.35
CA TYR A 85 -19.85 33.06 -9.24
C TYR A 85 -19.30 32.52 -10.56
N SER A 86 -19.64 31.27 -10.86
CA SER A 86 -19.20 30.58 -12.07
C SER A 86 -20.28 30.68 -13.14
N TYR A 87 -19.94 31.28 -14.27
CA TYR A 87 -20.87 31.40 -15.40
C TYR A 87 -20.84 30.15 -16.28
N PHE A 88 -21.99 29.52 -16.50
CA PHE A 88 -22.15 28.36 -17.35
C PHE A 88 -22.98 28.70 -18.59
N ASN A 89 -22.33 28.67 -19.77
CA ASN A 89 -22.93 29.02 -21.07
C ASN A 89 -24.16 28.19 -21.43
N SER A 90 -24.29 26.96 -20.93
CA SER A 90 -25.38 26.06 -21.30
C SER A 90 -26.76 26.57 -20.84
N ASN A 91 -26.82 27.35 -19.75
CA ASN A 91 -28.08 27.79 -19.13
C ASN A 91 -28.14 29.30 -18.86
N TYR A 92 -27.20 30.10 -19.37
CA TYR A 92 -27.07 31.54 -19.05
C TYR A 92 -27.20 31.84 -17.56
N SER A 93 -26.63 30.97 -16.71
CA SER A 93 -26.82 31.05 -15.25
C SER A 93 -25.48 31.13 -14.53
N TYR A 94 -25.48 31.89 -13.44
CA TYR A 94 -24.38 31.94 -12.49
C TYR A 94 -24.61 30.91 -11.40
N THR A 95 -23.66 30.02 -11.21
CA THR A 95 -23.66 29.07 -10.10
C THR A 95 -22.70 29.56 -9.03
N PRO A 96 -23.14 29.71 -7.76
CA PRO A 96 -22.25 30.09 -6.68
C PRO A 96 -21.20 28.99 -6.44
N GLY A 97 -19.99 29.40 -6.11
CA GLY A 97 -18.86 28.53 -5.80
C GLY A 97 -18.22 28.90 -4.48
N LEU A 98 -17.65 27.89 -3.82
CA LEU A 98 -16.96 28.01 -2.55
C LEU A 98 -15.66 27.21 -2.61
N LYS A 99 -14.56 27.86 -2.26
CA LYS A 99 -13.25 27.24 -2.01
C LYS A 99 -12.85 27.50 -0.56
N ILE A 100 -12.53 26.44 0.17
CA ILE A 100 -12.01 26.52 1.54
C ILE A 100 -10.62 25.92 1.53
N TYR A 101 -9.63 26.75 1.82
CA TYR A 101 -8.23 26.37 1.90
C TYR A 101 -7.94 25.98 3.33
N MET A 102 -7.47 24.75 3.52
CA MET A 102 -7.16 24.22 4.84
C MET A 102 -5.72 23.70 4.88
N GLU A 103 -4.94 24.16 5.84
CA GLU A 103 -3.59 23.67 6.11
C GLU A 103 -3.64 22.47 7.06
N LYS A 104 -2.81 21.46 6.81
CA LYS A 104 -2.64 20.31 7.68
C LYS A 104 -2.32 20.77 9.11
N HIS A 105 -3.06 20.24 10.09
CA HIS A 105 -2.75 20.52 11.50
C HIS A 105 -1.40 19.87 11.87
N PRO A 106 -0.50 20.56 12.61
CA PRO A 106 0.82 20.01 12.97
C PRO A 106 0.75 18.65 13.67
N ASP A 107 -0.22 18.49 14.56
CA ASP A 107 -0.42 17.24 15.32
C ASP A 107 -1.17 16.14 14.53
N PHE A 108 -1.61 16.43 13.30
CA PHE A 108 -2.29 15.43 12.49
C PHE A 108 -1.30 14.41 11.93
N LYS A 109 -1.28 13.24 12.57
CA LYS A 109 -0.59 12.05 12.05
C LYS A 109 -1.41 11.40 10.93
N GLY A 110 -2.51 10.73 11.31
CA GLY A 110 -3.41 10.05 10.38
C GLY A 110 -2.74 8.87 9.68
N SER A 111 -3.44 8.27 8.72
CA SER A 111 -2.86 7.22 7.87
C SER A 111 -3.43 7.31 6.47
N ARG A 112 -2.59 7.04 5.47
CA ARG A 112 -3.05 6.79 4.09
C ARG A 112 -3.83 5.48 3.98
N ILE A 113 -3.52 4.52 4.84
CA ILE A 113 -4.22 3.25 4.90
C ILE A 113 -5.39 3.41 5.87
N SER A 114 -6.60 3.21 5.38
CA SER A 114 -7.79 3.27 6.25
C SER A 114 -7.69 2.23 7.38
N PRO A 115 -8.06 2.54 8.63
CA PRO A 115 -8.05 1.57 9.75
C PRO A 115 -8.80 0.27 9.46
N GLY A 116 -9.97 0.34 8.82
CA GLY A 116 -10.72 -0.87 8.40
C GLY A 116 -10.06 -1.70 7.30
N TYR A 117 -8.88 -1.33 6.81
CA TYR A 117 -8.06 -2.13 5.90
C TYR A 117 -6.87 -2.80 6.61
N VAL A 118 -6.73 -2.60 7.91
CA VAL A 118 -5.64 -3.14 8.71
C VAL A 118 -6.20 -3.99 9.85
N SER A 119 -5.57 -5.12 10.09
CA SER A 119 -5.82 -6.00 11.23
C SER A 119 -4.51 -6.53 11.77
N PHE A 120 -4.48 -6.88 13.05
CA PHE A 120 -3.31 -7.41 13.74
C PHE A 120 -3.70 -8.73 14.37
N HIS A 121 -2.84 -9.74 14.23
CA HIS A 121 -3.01 -10.97 14.99
C HIS A 121 -2.71 -10.74 16.46
N GLU A 122 -3.53 -11.37 17.30
CA GLU A 122 -3.30 -11.40 18.73
C GLU A 122 -2.24 -12.45 19.06
N LYS A 123 -1.71 -12.39 20.29
CA LYS A 123 -0.72 -13.36 20.77
C LYS A 123 -1.31 -14.77 20.73
N THR A 124 -0.62 -15.67 20.04
CA THR A 124 -0.88 -17.11 20.04
C THR A 124 0.10 -17.84 20.97
N GLU A 125 -0.19 -19.10 21.33
CA GLU A 125 0.75 -19.94 22.09
C GLU A 125 2.02 -20.22 21.27
N ASP A 126 1.84 -20.43 19.96
CA ASP A 126 2.90 -20.59 18.97
C ASP A 126 3.08 -19.35 18.09
N PHE A 127 3.85 -19.46 17.00
CA PHE A 127 3.89 -18.45 15.94
C PHE A 127 2.52 -18.27 15.27
N THR A 128 2.23 -17.06 14.78
CA THR A 128 1.04 -16.81 13.96
C THR A 128 1.01 -17.77 12.76
N PRO A 129 -0.07 -18.53 12.53
CA PRO A 129 -0.19 -19.42 11.38
C PRO A 129 0.04 -18.67 10.06
N ILE A 130 0.69 -19.31 9.08
CA ILE A 130 0.94 -18.70 7.78
C ILE A 130 -0.38 -18.51 7.02
N TYR A 131 -1.25 -19.53 7.07
CA TYR A 131 -2.58 -19.52 6.46
C TYR A 131 -3.62 -19.95 7.48
N ASP A 132 -4.87 -19.56 7.23
CA ASP A 132 -5.99 -19.99 8.06
C ASP A 132 -6.48 -21.37 7.60
N GLU A 133 -6.94 -22.20 8.53
CA GLU A 133 -7.53 -23.50 8.19
C GLU A 133 -8.92 -23.36 7.54
N SER A 134 -9.63 -22.28 7.85
CA SER A 134 -10.97 -21.96 7.33
C SER A 134 -11.01 -20.51 6.82
N PRO A 135 -10.28 -20.19 5.74
CA PRO A 135 -10.20 -18.84 5.20
C PRO A 135 -11.56 -18.43 4.60
N ASN A 136 -12.02 -17.24 4.96
CA ASN A 136 -13.27 -16.68 4.42
C ASN A 136 -13.07 -15.90 3.11
N GLU A 137 -11.83 -15.58 2.77
CA GLU A 137 -11.47 -14.80 1.61
C GLU A 137 -10.14 -15.24 0.99
N TYR A 138 -9.86 -14.78 -0.23
CA TYR A 138 -8.60 -15.10 -0.90
C TYR A 138 -7.44 -14.35 -0.25
N MET A 139 -6.51 -15.09 0.36
CA MET A 139 -5.38 -14.55 1.09
C MET A 139 -4.04 -15.05 0.55
N CYS A 140 -3.06 -14.14 0.52
CA CYS A 140 -1.66 -14.52 0.45
C CYS A 140 -0.95 -14.19 1.76
N ALA A 141 0.20 -14.83 1.99
CA ALA A 141 1.07 -14.55 3.12
C ALA A 141 2.48 -14.19 2.66
N VAL A 142 3.11 -13.26 3.37
CA VAL A 142 4.46 -12.79 3.10
C VAL A 142 5.47 -13.76 3.71
N ASN A 143 6.30 -14.33 2.84
CA ASN A 143 7.50 -15.06 3.18
C ASN A 143 8.69 -14.09 3.18
N ALA A 144 9.36 -13.94 4.34
CA ALA A 144 10.60 -13.18 4.44
C ALA A 144 11.77 -14.02 3.91
N GLY A 145 12.11 -13.76 2.65
CA GLY A 145 13.07 -14.53 1.87
C GLY A 145 14.53 -14.16 2.06
N ASP A 146 15.37 -14.78 1.25
CA ASP A 146 16.83 -14.63 1.22
C ASP A 146 17.32 -14.19 -0.16
N ASN A 147 18.50 -13.55 -0.23
CA ASN A 147 19.11 -13.13 -1.49
C ASN A 147 19.41 -14.30 -2.45
N ASN A 148 19.50 -15.54 -1.97
CA ASN A 148 19.65 -16.72 -2.81
C ASN A 148 18.33 -17.18 -3.45
N LEU A 149 17.19 -16.57 -3.08
CA LEU A 149 15.86 -16.76 -3.66
C LEU A 149 15.29 -18.18 -3.50
N TYR A 150 15.75 -18.97 -2.53
CA TYR A 150 15.13 -20.26 -2.22
C TYR A 150 14.02 -20.13 -1.18
N VAL A 151 13.10 -21.10 -1.15
CA VAL A 151 12.09 -21.26 -0.11
C VAL A 151 12.53 -22.37 0.83
N GLY A 152 12.90 -22.05 2.07
CA GLY A 152 13.47 -23.00 3.02
C GLY A 152 14.34 -22.36 4.09
N GLY A 153 15.22 -23.16 4.70
CA GLY A 153 16.12 -22.69 5.75
C GLY A 153 15.38 -22.53 7.09
N GLU A 154 15.64 -21.43 7.79
CA GLU A 154 15.10 -21.17 9.13
C GLU A 154 14.01 -20.09 9.14
N GLY A 155 13.38 -19.90 10.31
CA GLY A 155 12.38 -18.87 10.53
C GLY A 155 11.14 -19.05 9.64
N ILE A 156 10.54 -17.93 9.22
CA ILE A 156 9.32 -17.99 8.40
C ILE A 156 9.56 -18.63 7.04
N ASN A 157 10.74 -18.47 6.43
CA ASN A 157 11.04 -19.10 5.14
C ASN A 157 11.11 -20.63 5.24
N GLY A 158 11.70 -21.13 6.32
CA GLY A 158 11.66 -22.56 6.69
C GLY A 158 10.24 -23.06 6.92
N ALA A 159 9.44 -22.32 7.69
CA ALA A 159 8.04 -22.67 7.95
C ALA A 159 7.18 -22.70 6.67
N PHE A 160 7.43 -21.81 5.70
CA PHE A 160 6.82 -21.89 4.38
C PHE A 160 7.22 -23.17 3.64
N ALA A 161 8.51 -23.53 3.64
CA ALA A 161 8.97 -24.75 2.96
C ALA A 161 8.35 -26.01 3.55
N GLU A 162 8.29 -26.12 4.89
CA GLU A 162 7.67 -27.26 5.57
C GLU A 162 6.16 -27.33 5.26
N LEU A 163 5.45 -26.20 5.35
CA LEU A 163 4.02 -26.14 5.09
C LEU A 163 3.69 -26.46 3.63
N LEU A 164 4.42 -25.91 2.66
CA LEU A 164 4.15 -26.15 1.25
C LEU A 164 4.56 -27.56 0.83
N SER A 165 5.68 -28.09 1.34
CA SER A 165 6.11 -29.47 1.09
C SER A 165 5.14 -30.49 1.67
N SER A 166 4.63 -30.28 2.89
CA SER A 166 3.63 -31.18 3.51
C SER A 166 2.30 -31.22 2.74
N HIS A 167 2.02 -30.21 1.91
CA HIS A 167 0.88 -30.18 1.00
C HIS A 167 1.21 -30.65 -0.43
N GLY A 168 2.45 -31.12 -0.66
CA GLY A 168 2.87 -31.71 -1.93
C GLY A 168 3.29 -30.70 -2.99
N GLN A 169 3.70 -29.48 -2.61
CA GLN A 169 4.32 -28.55 -3.57
C GLN A 169 5.81 -28.84 -3.78
N GLU A 170 6.29 -28.62 -5.01
CA GLU A 170 7.70 -28.77 -5.39
C GLU A 170 8.54 -27.55 -4.96
N VAL A 171 8.78 -27.41 -3.64
CA VAL A 171 9.39 -26.20 -3.03
C VAL A 171 10.77 -25.84 -3.62
N ASP A 172 11.61 -26.82 -3.93
CA ASP A 172 12.95 -26.60 -4.50
C ASP A 172 12.93 -25.88 -5.85
N ARG A 173 11.79 -25.90 -6.55
CA ARG A 173 11.66 -25.25 -7.86
C ARG A 173 11.41 -23.75 -7.77
N TYR A 174 11.03 -23.24 -6.59
CA TYR A 174 10.83 -21.80 -6.39
C TYR A 174 12.10 -21.00 -6.65
N GLU A 175 13.28 -21.53 -6.34
CA GLU A 175 14.55 -20.85 -6.59
C GLU A 175 14.77 -20.58 -8.09
N SER A 176 14.57 -21.60 -8.93
CA SER A 176 14.66 -21.44 -10.39
C SER A 176 13.61 -20.46 -10.91
N LEU A 177 12.38 -20.54 -10.40
CA LEU A 177 11.30 -19.62 -10.78
C LEU A 177 11.66 -18.17 -10.45
N PHE A 178 12.11 -17.90 -9.23
CA PHE A 178 12.44 -16.55 -8.78
C PHE A 178 13.66 -15.99 -9.50
N LYS A 179 14.70 -16.78 -9.73
CA LYS A 179 15.87 -16.35 -10.53
C LYS A 179 15.48 -15.97 -11.96
N GLU A 180 14.68 -16.80 -12.62
CA GLU A 180 14.21 -16.52 -13.99
C GLU A 180 13.35 -15.25 -14.05
N LEU A 181 12.44 -15.11 -13.10
CA LEU A 181 11.51 -13.98 -13.06
C LEU A 181 12.20 -12.67 -12.65
N LEU A 182 13.18 -12.73 -11.75
CA LEU A 182 14.04 -11.60 -11.40
C LEU A 182 14.83 -11.15 -12.63
N ASN A 183 15.47 -12.07 -13.35
CA ASN A 183 16.21 -11.75 -14.58
C ASN A 183 15.31 -11.07 -15.62
N LYS A 184 14.07 -11.54 -15.78
CA LYS A 184 13.08 -10.89 -16.65
C LYS A 184 12.75 -9.47 -16.15
N ALA A 185 12.49 -9.30 -14.86
CA ALA A 185 12.18 -8.00 -14.27
C ALA A 185 13.34 -6.99 -14.39
N VAL A 186 14.58 -7.43 -14.19
CA VAL A 186 15.80 -6.64 -14.37
C VAL A 186 15.95 -6.19 -15.82
N LYS A 187 15.80 -7.12 -16.78
CA LYS A 187 15.88 -6.79 -18.22
C LYS A 187 14.86 -5.73 -18.62
N GLU A 188 13.66 -5.76 -18.05
CA GLU A 188 12.57 -4.85 -18.40
C GLU A 188 12.60 -3.52 -17.63
N ASN A 189 13.25 -3.44 -16.46
CA ASN A 189 13.10 -2.28 -15.55
C ASN A 189 14.40 -1.70 -14.97
N SER A 190 15.56 -2.32 -15.15
CA SER A 190 16.82 -1.87 -14.49
C SER A 190 17.30 -0.46 -14.87
N GLU A 191 16.92 0.02 -16.05
CA GLU A 191 17.27 1.36 -16.57
C GLU A 191 16.17 2.39 -16.33
N LYS A 192 15.01 1.99 -15.78
CA LYS A 192 13.87 2.88 -15.56
C LYS A 192 14.00 3.62 -14.23
N PRO A 193 13.49 4.86 -14.15
CA PRO A 193 13.29 5.52 -12.87
C PRO A 193 12.29 4.73 -12.02
N GLU A 194 12.38 4.89 -10.70
CA GLU A 194 11.65 4.05 -9.73
C GLU A 194 10.12 4.11 -9.92
N GLU A 195 9.61 5.29 -10.27
CA GLU A 195 8.19 5.55 -10.52
C GLU A 195 7.65 4.81 -11.76
N GLU A 196 8.54 4.43 -12.68
CA GLU A 196 8.20 3.73 -13.93
C GLU A 196 8.45 2.23 -13.88
N VAL A 197 9.10 1.72 -12.84
CA VAL A 197 9.26 0.28 -12.62
C VAL A 197 7.87 -0.36 -12.58
N LYS A 198 7.68 -1.48 -13.27
CA LYS A 198 6.41 -2.24 -13.29
C LYS A 198 6.63 -3.67 -12.84
N SER A 199 5.58 -4.26 -12.28
CA SER A 199 5.53 -5.70 -12.03
C SER A 199 5.56 -6.48 -13.35
N VAL A 200 6.40 -7.51 -13.43
CA VAL A 200 6.60 -8.34 -14.62
C VAL A 200 6.03 -9.73 -14.37
N LEU A 201 5.19 -10.21 -15.30
CA LEU A 201 4.57 -11.53 -15.24
C LEU A 201 5.49 -12.62 -15.81
N TYR A 202 5.39 -13.82 -15.26
CA TYR A 202 5.94 -15.02 -15.89
C TYR A 202 4.92 -15.60 -16.88
N ASP A 203 5.24 -15.60 -18.17
CA ASP A 203 4.33 -16.08 -19.21
C ASP A 203 4.21 -17.61 -19.16
N ASN A 204 2.97 -18.13 -19.15
CA ASN A 204 2.67 -19.57 -19.13
C ASN A 204 3.41 -20.33 -18.00
N VAL A 205 3.53 -19.72 -16.82
CA VAL A 205 4.27 -20.30 -15.68
C VAL A 205 3.79 -21.72 -15.33
N ASP A 206 2.50 -21.98 -15.48
CA ASP A 206 1.85 -23.23 -15.12
C ASP A 206 2.20 -24.42 -16.04
N LYS A 207 2.81 -24.15 -17.20
CA LYS A 207 3.36 -25.18 -18.10
C LYS A 207 4.72 -25.69 -17.61
N LYS A 208 5.52 -24.82 -17.00
CA LYS A 208 6.87 -25.17 -16.51
C LYS A 208 6.84 -25.54 -15.03
N TYR A 209 6.05 -24.85 -14.22
CA TYR A 209 5.91 -25.02 -12.78
C TYR A 209 4.48 -25.46 -12.47
N GLY A 210 4.24 -26.77 -12.39
CA GLY A 210 2.90 -27.36 -12.36
C GLY A 210 2.03 -27.02 -11.15
N ASP A 211 2.64 -26.55 -10.05
CA ASP A 211 1.96 -26.11 -8.82
C ASP A 211 1.63 -24.62 -8.81
N VAL A 212 2.18 -23.85 -9.76
CA VAL A 212 2.05 -22.38 -9.81
C VAL A 212 1.06 -22.01 -10.90
N LYS A 213 0.09 -21.17 -10.55
CA LYS A 213 -0.93 -20.66 -11.47
C LYS A 213 -0.51 -19.33 -12.10
N LEU A 214 0.10 -18.46 -11.31
CA LEU A 214 0.61 -17.16 -11.75
C LEU A 214 1.84 -16.81 -10.91
N ALA A 215 2.82 -16.18 -11.54
CA ALA A 215 3.95 -15.56 -10.86
C ALA A 215 4.22 -14.18 -11.44
N LEU A 216 4.52 -13.20 -10.58
CA LEU A 216 5.06 -11.90 -10.97
C LEU A 216 6.21 -11.47 -10.06
N CYS A 217 7.05 -10.58 -10.55
CA CYS A 217 8.14 -9.96 -9.79
C CYS A 217 8.15 -8.46 -10.00
N ARG A 218 8.47 -7.71 -8.94
CA ARG A 218 8.79 -6.30 -8.99
C ARG A 218 10.11 -6.05 -8.28
N ILE A 219 11.05 -5.40 -8.95
CA ILE A 219 12.36 -5.01 -8.36
C ILE A 219 12.27 -3.61 -7.73
N ARG A 220 13.27 -3.26 -6.91
CA ARG A 220 13.45 -1.90 -6.35
C ARG A 220 14.84 -1.41 -6.76
N ASN A 221 14.90 -0.46 -7.71
CA ASN A 221 16.17 -0.04 -8.31
C ASN A 221 17.05 0.71 -7.31
N SER A 222 16.45 1.44 -6.36
CA SER A 222 17.18 2.17 -5.30
C SER A 222 17.99 1.26 -4.38
N LEU A 223 17.65 -0.04 -4.28
CA LEU A 223 18.28 -0.99 -3.35
C LEU A 223 19.29 -1.93 -4.01
N LYS A 224 19.56 -1.75 -5.31
CA LYS A 224 20.51 -2.60 -6.03
C LYS A 224 21.93 -2.43 -5.50
N LYS A 225 22.70 -3.52 -5.49
CA LYS A 225 24.12 -3.52 -5.14
C LYS A 225 24.94 -4.02 -6.32
N GLY A 226 25.50 -3.10 -7.09
CA GLY A 226 26.13 -3.42 -8.37
C GLY A 226 25.09 -4.01 -9.34
N ASN A 227 25.29 -5.26 -9.74
CA ASN A 227 24.36 -6.01 -10.60
C ASN A 227 23.36 -6.89 -9.83
N ASP A 228 23.38 -6.85 -8.49
CA ASP A 228 22.45 -7.59 -7.65
C ASP A 228 21.18 -6.76 -7.39
N TYR A 229 20.04 -7.26 -7.89
CA TYR A 229 18.70 -6.67 -7.74
C TYR A 229 17.81 -7.47 -6.79
N THR A 230 18.38 -8.40 -6.01
CA THR A 230 17.60 -9.26 -5.12
C THR A 230 17.02 -8.49 -3.95
N THR A 231 17.79 -7.63 -3.28
CA THR A 231 17.32 -6.87 -2.11
C THR A 231 16.17 -5.93 -2.51
N GLY A 232 15.06 -6.00 -1.76
CA GLY A 232 13.85 -5.22 -2.04
C GLY A 232 12.96 -5.81 -3.14
N SER A 233 13.39 -6.89 -3.82
CA SER A 233 12.55 -7.56 -4.80
C SER A 233 11.38 -8.29 -4.13
N VAL A 234 10.25 -8.27 -4.83
CA VAL A 234 8.98 -8.83 -4.37
C VAL A 234 8.43 -9.73 -5.45
N PHE A 235 8.14 -10.97 -5.07
CA PHE A 235 7.51 -11.96 -5.93
C PHE A 235 6.12 -12.28 -5.40
N ILE A 236 5.13 -12.38 -6.28
CA ILE A 236 3.81 -12.89 -5.94
C ILE A 236 3.59 -14.16 -6.74
N VAL A 237 3.32 -15.26 -6.03
CA VAL A 237 3.01 -16.57 -6.61
C VAL A 237 1.62 -16.97 -6.15
N THR A 238 0.76 -17.35 -7.08
CA THR A 238 -0.52 -18.01 -6.74
C THR A 238 -0.44 -19.50 -7.06
N PHE A 239 -1.06 -20.31 -6.21
CA PHE A 239 -1.06 -21.76 -6.34
C PHE A 239 -2.12 -22.21 -7.34
N LYS A 240 -1.83 -23.29 -8.07
CA LYS A 240 -2.75 -23.95 -9.02
C LYS A 240 -3.48 -25.11 -8.37
N LYS A 241 -2.81 -25.80 -7.45
CA LYS A 241 -3.26 -26.98 -6.71
C LYS A 241 -2.46 -27.04 -5.40
N ASN A 242 -2.68 -28.09 -4.59
CA ASN A 242 -1.90 -28.32 -3.37
C ASN A 242 -1.92 -27.09 -2.43
N TYR A 243 -3.12 -26.51 -2.29
CA TYR A 243 -3.33 -25.34 -1.43
C TYR A 243 -3.12 -25.72 0.04
N PRO A 244 -2.53 -24.83 0.85
CA PRO A 244 -2.46 -25.00 2.30
C PRO A 244 -3.85 -25.30 2.90
N HIS A 245 -3.92 -26.30 3.76
CA HIS A 245 -5.14 -26.84 4.38
C HIS A 245 -6.20 -27.32 3.35
N LYS A 246 -5.79 -27.57 2.10
CA LYS A 246 -6.67 -27.91 0.97
C LYS A 246 -7.75 -26.84 0.71
N LYS A 247 -7.45 -25.56 1.00
CA LYS A 247 -8.37 -24.44 0.80
C LYS A 247 -7.88 -23.52 -0.31
N GLU A 248 -8.60 -23.45 -1.43
CA GLU A 248 -8.24 -22.58 -2.57
C GLU A 248 -8.08 -21.09 -2.19
N LYS A 249 -8.81 -20.66 -1.15
CA LYS A 249 -8.71 -19.31 -0.59
C LYS A 249 -7.35 -19.00 0.06
N ASN A 250 -6.57 -20.01 0.43
CA ASN A 250 -5.15 -19.86 0.74
C ASN A 250 -4.36 -19.82 -0.58
N MET A 251 -4.51 -18.71 -1.29
CA MET A 251 -4.33 -18.67 -2.74
C MET A 251 -2.88 -18.59 -3.19
N GLY A 252 -1.95 -18.19 -2.33
CA GLY A 252 -0.58 -17.91 -2.76
C GLY A 252 0.35 -17.34 -1.71
N MET A 253 1.61 -17.20 -2.10
CA MET A 253 2.71 -16.67 -1.30
C MET A 253 3.23 -15.37 -1.92
N VAL A 254 3.62 -14.42 -1.07
CA VAL A 254 4.37 -13.23 -1.47
C VAL A 254 5.78 -13.37 -0.91
N TYR A 255 6.79 -13.56 -1.76
CA TYR A 255 8.17 -13.70 -1.32
C TYR A 255 8.86 -12.33 -1.38
N VAL A 256 9.39 -11.86 -0.25
CA VAL A 256 10.03 -10.55 -0.13
C VAL A 256 11.47 -10.73 0.33
N VAL A 257 12.42 -10.22 -0.44
CA VAL A 257 13.82 -10.21 -0.01
C VAL A 257 14.08 -8.94 0.79
N GLY A 258 13.96 -9.05 2.11
CA GLY A 258 14.22 -7.94 3.02
C GLY A 258 15.70 -7.54 3.08
N PRO A 259 16.03 -6.26 3.34
CA PRO A 259 17.40 -5.85 3.62
C PRO A 259 17.96 -6.58 4.84
N LYS A 260 19.25 -6.92 4.79
CA LYS A 260 19.96 -7.52 5.92
C LYS A 260 20.76 -6.43 6.62
N GLY A 261 20.48 -6.17 7.89
CA GLY A 261 21.11 -5.12 8.69
C GLY A 261 22.63 -5.15 8.67
N LYS A 262 23.25 -6.35 8.69
CA LYS A 262 24.71 -6.51 8.57
C LYS A 262 25.33 -5.92 7.28
N ASN A 263 24.51 -5.65 6.27
CA ASN A 263 24.94 -5.10 4.98
C ASN A 263 24.81 -3.56 4.92
N PHE A 264 24.49 -2.90 6.04
CA PHE A 264 24.32 -1.45 6.15
C PHE A 264 25.22 -0.93 7.27
N ASN A 265 25.81 0.25 7.06
CA ASN A 265 26.72 0.86 8.02
C ASN A 265 25.98 1.59 9.13
N THR A 266 24.84 2.19 8.78
CA THR A 266 24.01 2.97 9.69
C THR A 266 22.63 2.32 9.86
N VAL A 267 21.99 2.60 10.99
CA VAL A 267 20.63 2.10 11.25
C VAL A 267 19.62 2.83 10.37
N GLU A 268 19.88 4.09 10.06
CA GLU A 268 19.07 4.94 9.19
C GLU A 268 19.00 4.37 7.77
N ASP A 269 20.14 4.05 7.16
CA ASP A 269 20.18 3.46 5.80
C ASP A 269 19.46 2.10 5.76
N PHE A 270 19.59 1.31 6.83
CA PHE A 270 18.88 0.05 6.95
C PHE A 270 17.37 0.25 7.03
N LEU A 271 16.91 1.17 7.87
CA LEU A 271 15.48 1.46 8.06
C LEU A 271 14.86 2.10 6.82
N GLU A 272 15.61 2.91 6.07
CA GLU A 272 15.22 3.43 4.76
C GLU A 272 15.10 2.30 3.73
N ALA A 273 16.03 1.35 3.70
CA ALA A 273 15.91 0.18 2.83
C ALA A 273 14.72 -0.72 3.18
N VAL A 274 14.38 -0.85 4.47
CA VAL A 274 13.17 -1.56 4.92
C VAL A 274 11.92 -0.83 4.42
N HIS A 275 11.89 0.49 4.54
CA HIS A 275 10.81 1.33 4.05
C HIS A 275 10.62 1.16 2.53
N ASP A 276 11.68 1.27 1.75
CA ASP A 276 11.66 1.09 0.29
C ASP A 276 11.18 -0.30 -0.14
N THR A 277 11.60 -1.33 0.59
CA THR A 277 11.13 -2.71 0.36
C THR A 277 9.63 -2.84 0.63
N ALA A 278 9.13 -2.19 1.69
CA ALA A 278 7.72 -2.20 2.05
C ALA A 278 6.85 -1.41 1.06
N GLU A 279 7.34 -0.29 0.56
CA GLU A 279 6.71 0.45 -0.55
C GLU A 279 6.61 -0.43 -1.80
N ASN A 280 7.70 -1.10 -2.16
CA ASN A 280 7.73 -1.98 -3.32
C ASN A 280 6.76 -3.18 -3.16
N LEU A 281 6.68 -3.74 -1.95
CA LEU A 281 5.71 -4.78 -1.58
C LEU A 281 4.28 -4.30 -1.81
N MET A 282 3.89 -3.18 -1.21
CA MET A 282 2.54 -2.66 -1.37
C MET A 282 2.20 -2.34 -2.83
N THR A 283 3.18 -1.82 -3.57
CA THR A 283 3.06 -1.51 -4.98
C THR A 283 2.84 -2.77 -5.82
N ALA A 284 3.58 -3.85 -5.57
CA ALA A 284 3.39 -5.14 -6.22
C ALA A 284 2.00 -5.75 -5.92
N LEU A 285 1.53 -5.65 -4.66
CA LEU A 285 0.18 -6.10 -4.28
C LEU A 285 -0.92 -5.32 -5.03
N CYS A 286 -0.75 -4.00 -5.15
CA CYS A 286 -1.67 -3.15 -5.91
C CYS A 286 -1.60 -3.43 -7.41
N ASP A 287 -0.41 -3.68 -7.95
CA ASP A 287 -0.22 -4.02 -9.36
C ASP A 287 -0.95 -5.33 -9.68
N TYR A 288 -0.75 -6.39 -8.88
CA TYR A 288 -1.46 -7.67 -9.02
C TYR A 288 -2.98 -7.49 -9.10
N ASN A 289 -3.58 -6.86 -8.10
CA ASN A 289 -5.02 -6.65 -8.06
C ASN A 289 -5.50 -5.69 -9.16
N GLY A 290 -4.65 -4.75 -9.59
CA GLY A 290 -4.90 -3.88 -10.72
C GLY A 290 -4.98 -4.64 -12.04
N LEU A 291 -4.05 -5.58 -12.28
CA LEU A 291 -4.04 -6.47 -13.44
C LEU A 291 -5.31 -7.35 -13.47
N VAL A 292 -5.71 -7.91 -12.33
CA VAL A 292 -6.97 -8.66 -12.21
C VAL A 292 -8.18 -7.78 -12.55
N LYS A 293 -8.26 -6.58 -11.96
CA LYS A 293 -9.40 -5.67 -12.16
C LYS A 293 -9.53 -5.20 -13.60
N ARG A 294 -8.41 -5.03 -14.31
CA ARG A 294 -8.39 -4.64 -15.73
C ARG A 294 -8.53 -5.83 -16.68
N GLU A 295 -8.74 -7.04 -16.15
CA GLU A 295 -8.85 -8.28 -16.91
C GLU A 295 -7.61 -8.61 -17.77
N GLU A 296 -6.46 -8.00 -17.46
CA GLU A 296 -5.17 -8.32 -18.09
C GLU A 296 -4.68 -9.71 -17.69
N ILE A 297 -5.13 -10.19 -16.53
CA ILE A 297 -4.95 -11.57 -16.08
C ILE A 297 -6.29 -12.16 -15.64
N LYS A 298 -6.62 -13.37 -16.11
CA LYS A 298 -7.82 -14.11 -15.71
C LYS A 298 -7.60 -14.81 -14.38
N HIS A 299 -7.64 -14.05 -13.28
CA HIS A 299 -7.42 -14.56 -11.94
C HIS A 299 -8.42 -13.96 -10.92
N VAL A 300 -8.49 -14.54 -9.73
CA VAL A 300 -9.19 -13.95 -8.59
C VAL A 300 -8.35 -12.87 -7.93
N ARG A 301 -9.02 -11.85 -7.40
CA ARG A 301 -8.38 -10.75 -6.67
C ARG A 301 -7.93 -11.23 -5.28
N MET A 302 -6.76 -10.77 -4.83
CA MET A 302 -6.32 -10.94 -3.46
C MET A 302 -7.11 -10.01 -2.54
N ASN A 303 -7.82 -10.59 -1.57
CA ASN A 303 -8.58 -9.82 -0.59
C ASN A 303 -7.70 -9.37 0.57
N THR A 304 -6.84 -10.27 1.07
CA THR A 304 -5.99 -10.04 2.25
C THR A 304 -4.56 -10.49 2.01
N CYS A 305 -3.60 -9.72 2.51
CA CYS A 305 -2.19 -10.10 2.55
C CYS A 305 -1.72 -10.14 4.01
N ARG A 306 -1.26 -11.31 4.47
CA ARG A 306 -0.69 -11.49 5.80
C ARG A 306 0.79 -11.08 5.78
N ILE A 307 1.17 -10.06 6.54
CA ILE A 307 2.52 -9.48 6.51
C ILE A 307 3.25 -9.82 7.81
N CYS A 308 4.43 -10.43 7.67
CA CYS A 308 5.35 -10.67 8.78
C CYS A 308 6.35 -9.52 8.97
N LEU A 309 7.06 -9.52 10.10
CA LEU A 309 8.10 -8.55 10.40
C LEU A 309 9.41 -8.89 9.64
N PHE A 310 9.37 -8.81 8.31
CA PHE A 310 10.55 -9.06 7.49
C PHE A 310 11.68 -8.08 7.86
N SER A 311 12.91 -8.58 7.90
CA SER A 311 14.09 -7.84 8.42
C SER A 311 14.04 -7.49 9.91
N GLY A 312 13.06 -7.96 10.69
CA GLY A 312 12.92 -7.64 12.12
C GLY A 312 13.55 -8.63 13.10
N SER A 313 13.97 -9.81 12.62
CA SER A 313 14.56 -10.86 13.45
C SER A 313 16.01 -11.14 13.06
N LEU A 314 16.31 -12.27 12.43
CA LEU A 314 17.69 -12.66 12.04
C LEU A 314 18.41 -11.63 11.16
N TYR A 315 17.66 -10.86 10.38
CA TYR A 315 18.18 -9.85 9.47
C TYR A 315 18.13 -8.42 10.00
N LYS A 316 17.76 -8.22 11.27
CA LYS A 316 17.70 -6.90 11.88
C LYS A 316 19.09 -6.29 12.06
N HIS A 317 19.20 -4.98 11.86
CA HIS A 317 20.42 -4.25 12.24
C HIS A 317 20.60 -4.29 13.77
N PRO A 318 21.82 -4.50 14.31
CA PRO A 318 22.05 -4.60 15.75
C PRO A 318 21.50 -3.41 16.55
N ASN A 319 21.57 -2.21 15.99
CA ASN A 319 21.12 -0.97 16.62
C ASN A 319 19.64 -0.61 16.32
N ALA A 320 18.91 -1.42 15.55
CA ALA A 320 17.48 -1.21 15.31
C ALA A 320 16.65 -1.97 16.34
N SER A 321 15.52 -1.43 16.78
CA SER A 321 14.49 -2.21 17.47
C SER A 321 13.53 -2.88 16.48
N LYS A 322 12.78 -3.90 16.93
CA LYS A 322 11.69 -4.48 16.12
C LYS A 322 10.60 -3.46 15.82
N LEU A 323 10.34 -2.56 16.77
CA LEU A 323 9.41 -1.45 16.61
C LEU A 323 9.84 -0.49 15.50
N ASP A 324 11.13 -0.16 15.38
CA ASP A 324 11.64 0.70 14.30
C ASP A 324 11.43 0.05 12.93
N VAL A 325 11.73 -1.25 12.82
CA VAL A 325 11.47 -2.02 11.59
C VAL A 325 9.97 -2.03 11.27
N ALA A 326 9.10 -2.26 12.26
CA ALA A 326 7.65 -2.25 12.06
C ALA A 326 7.14 -0.88 11.59
N LYS A 327 7.67 0.22 12.15
CA LYS A 327 7.37 1.60 11.71
C LYS A 327 7.80 1.82 10.27
N SER A 328 9.03 1.43 9.90
CA SER A 328 9.51 1.53 8.51
C SER A 328 8.63 0.74 7.54
N ILE A 329 8.23 -0.48 7.91
CA ILE A 329 7.32 -1.29 7.10
C ILE A 329 5.96 -0.59 6.92
N LEU A 330 5.32 -0.15 8.01
CA LEU A 330 4.01 0.52 7.93
C LEU A 330 4.06 1.79 7.09
N ASN A 331 5.11 2.60 7.27
CA ASN A 331 5.30 3.83 6.51
C ASN A 331 5.51 3.54 5.02
N GLY A 332 6.37 2.57 4.68
CA GLY A 332 6.58 2.18 3.28
C GLY A 332 5.32 1.61 2.63
N LEU A 333 4.58 0.74 3.35
CA LEU A 333 3.27 0.26 2.89
C LEU A 333 2.30 1.43 2.64
N ALA A 334 2.31 2.46 3.49
CA ALA A 334 1.46 3.63 3.31
C ALA A 334 1.85 4.47 2.07
N VAL A 335 3.13 4.50 1.70
CA VAL A 335 3.59 5.16 0.46
C VAL A 335 3.08 4.42 -0.78
N GLY A 336 3.25 3.09 -0.84
CA GLY A 336 2.81 2.27 -1.98
C GLY A 336 1.30 2.01 -2.04
N TYR A 337 0.55 2.40 -1.01
CA TYR A 337 -0.89 2.18 -0.90
C TYR A 337 -1.68 2.91 -1.99
N ARG A 338 -2.54 2.15 -2.69
CA ARG A 338 -3.50 2.69 -3.65
C ARG A 338 -4.91 2.23 -3.29
N HIS A 339 -5.79 3.19 -3.00
CA HIS A 339 -7.19 2.88 -2.69
C HIS A 339 -7.89 2.23 -3.88
N GLY A 340 -8.56 1.10 -3.65
CA GLY A 340 -9.20 0.34 -4.72
C GLY A 340 -8.50 -0.98 -5.00
N PRO A 341 -7.25 -1.01 -5.52
CA PRO A 341 -6.53 -2.27 -5.77
C PRO A 341 -5.84 -2.85 -4.53
N SER A 342 -5.52 -2.07 -3.50
CA SER A 342 -4.93 -2.59 -2.26
C SER A 342 -5.73 -3.78 -1.67
N PRO A 343 -5.10 -4.89 -1.26
CA PRO A 343 -5.72 -5.84 -0.35
C PRO A 343 -5.86 -5.22 1.05
N ARG A 344 -6.58 -5.90 1.95
CA ARG A 344 -6.47 -5.63 3.39
C ARG A 344 -5.16 -6.22 3.90
N LEU A 345 -4.59 -5.55 4.89
CA LEU A 345 -3.32 -5.94 5.50
C LEU A 345 -3.61 -6.61 6.83
N ASN A 346 -3.05 -7.79 7.03
CA ASN A 346 -3.16 -8.54 8.26
C ASN A 346 -1.75 -8.78 8.80
N PHE A 347 -1.38 -8.13 9.90
CA PHE A 347 -0.03 -8.23 10.45
C PHE A 347 0.07 -9.42 11.40
N THR A 348 1.14 -10.21 11.27
CA THR A 348 1.40 -11.31 12.22
C THR A 348 1.74 -10.75 13.60
N TYR A 349 1.51 -11.55 14.64
CA TYR A 349 1.96 -11.21 15.97
C TYR A 349 3.48 -11.38 16.06
N ASP A 350 4.18 -10.33 16.48
CA ASP A 350 5.60 -10.35 16.80
C ASP A 350 5.82 -9.35 17.95
N GLU A 351 5.67 -9.81 19.20
CA GLU A 351 5.79 -8.95 20.39
C GLU A 351 4.91 -7.69 20.34
N ASN A 352 3.76 -7.77 19.68
CA ASN A 352 2.83 -6.66 19.47
C ASN A 352 3.37 -5.44 18.68
N VAL A 353 4.58 -5.52 18.11
CA VAL A 353 5.27 -4.34 17.56
C VAL A 353 4.56 -3.67 16.39
N PHE A 354 3.79 -4.41 15.57
CA PHE A 354 3.01 -3.81 14.50
C PHE A 354 1.83 -2.99 15.04
N LYS A 355 1.19 -3.46 16.12
CA LYS A 355 0.08 -2.77 16.78
C LYS A 355 0.58 -1.48 17.41
N ASP A 356 1.71 -1.55 18.10
CA ASP A 356 2.36 -0.40 18.74
C ASP A 356 2.86 0.61 17.69
N ALA A 357 3.53 0.13 16.63
CA ALA A 357 3.97 0.96 15.52
C ALA A 357 2.79 1.69 14.84
N TRP A 358 1.66 1.03 14.65
CA TRP A 358 0.46 1.63 14.07
C TRP A 358 -0.07 2.79 14.92
N VAL A 359 -0.21 2.58 16.23
CA VAL A 359 -0.67 3.62 17.15
C VAL A 359 0.31 4.79 17.17
N GLU A 360 1.62 4.52 17.22
CA GLU A 360 2.63 5.57 17.27
C GLU A 360 2.73 6.40 15.98
N THR A 361 2.67 5.76 14.80
CA THR A 361 2.82 6.45 13.51
C THR A 361 1.53 7.15 13.08
N THR A 362 0.36 6.59 13.39
CA THR A 362 -0.92 7.11 12.88
C THR A 362 -1.72 7.88 13.90
N GLY A 363 -1.50 7.65 15.20
CA GLY A 363 -2.35 8.14 16.29
C GLY A 363 -3.76 7.54 16.29
N LEU A 364 -4.00 6.47 15.51
CA LEU A 364 -5.31 5.82 15.39
C LEU A 364 -5.37 4.58 16.27
N GLN A 365 -6.50 4.40 16.96
CA GLN A 365 -6.78 3.15 17.66
C GLN A 365 -6.98 2.00 16.66
N VAL A 366 -6.66 0.80 17.14
CA VAL A 366 -6.83 -0.44 16.38
C VAL A 366 -8.32 -0.77 16.36
N PHE A 367 -8.89 -0.90 15.16
CA PHE A 367 -10.29 -1.27 15.00
C PHE A 367 -10.45 -2.76 15.27
N ASN A 368 -11.09 -3.12 16.39
CA ASN A 368 -11.50 -4.50 16.62
C ASN A 368 -12.82 -4.73 15.88
N HIS A 369 -12.80 -5.54 14.82
CA HIS A 369 -14.02 -5.88 14.07
C HIS A 369 -15.07 -6.65 14.89
N ASN A 370 -14.76 -7.03 16.14
CA ASN A 370 -15.68 -7.71 17.04
C ASN A 370 -16.52 -6.77 17.92
N ASP A 371 -16.22 -5.46 17.93
CA ASP A 371 -17.08 -4.49 18.58
C ASP A 371 -18.22 -4.15 17.61
N LYS A 372 -19.29 -4.94 17.70
CA LYS A 372 -20.56 -4.66 17.02
C LYS A 372 -21.10 -3.32 17.52
N GLU A 373 -21.12 -2.31 16.65
CA GLU A 373 -22.12 -1.23 16.71
C GLU A 373 -23.36 -1.62 15.91
#